data_AF-A0A6L7VYB0-F1
#
_entry.id   AF-A0A6L7VYB0-F1
#
_cell.length_a   1.000
_cell.length_b   1.000
_cell.length_c   1.000
_cell.angle_alpha   90.00
_cell.angle_beta   90.00
_cell.angle_gamma   90.00
#
_symmetry.space_group_name_H-M   'P 1'
#
loop_
_entity.id
_entity.type
_entity.pdbx_description
1 polymer ?
#
loop_
_entity_poly.entity_id
_entity_poly.type
_entity_poly.pdbx_seq_one_letter_code
_entity_poly.pdbx_strand_id
1 'polypeptide(L)'
;MLPTLLIGVGVLVGVTTGTVSVLLIDRDDSGLRNDETYVTQSTNGNTEQELANQFTAIAGSINNVQELVALLKSAKNVERLRVLYNFTNVASVKNLETFLEQSADLEPKHLRVDIQRALVQGLATHNPKQALGLFGNMSGSLSPSLIGLVFQEWAVADLDRAVAEAADLINPNKRHAVEGILTARYDLSERDRRELARRLGDEQIAIDQIALGMVAEEILDPKTAWKRFIDTFGKTSPYSTVQQRAIVEIAQAWIAKEGNETLNAINEVMRKREDHVLLIGQILENIAKDNPHSALEMANTIDLRNLNVLSRLVSSAADINPRTAFDAASAVTKPQTREHLQKLAISAWVEATPLEVLDAIDQIPSGLREWSRGEALTALARESPETAASLFSTIDNIVMRNNLATAIVREWAKQDHEGALRWVNSNPDFSNSKQNLHIQILRSLAQEDIQLAITVALDQPLHSASKIGLEAAVITEVASFNVDEAISLLNYSRTKETRHQANKAIGSALVVKGRSELALELEADSSPEVQYEYFAHFADTWAYNDPEDLYEKLEHLPSEKISENLGVALARMHSIFRFLSPEQKEGIKKYVPAFVHGWLE
;
A
#
# COMPACT_ATOMS: atom_id res chain seq x y z
N MET A 1 -0.61 12.62 4.33
CA MET A 1 -0.43 14.08 4.49
C MET A 1 -0.60 14.40 5.97
N LEU A 2 0.51 14.51 6.70
CA LEU A 2 0.56 14.78 8.13
C LEU A 2 0.19 16.25 8.43
N PRO A 3 -0.55 16.55 9.52
CA PRO A 3 -0.44 17.82 10.20
C PRO A 3 0.74 17.74 11.19
N THR A 4 1.78 18.53 10.93
CA THR A 4 2.91 18.76 11.83
C THR A 4 2.36 19.29 13.16
N LEU A 5 2.58 18.53 14.24
CA LEU A 5 2.06 18.84 15.57
C LEU A 5 2.97 19.89 16.22
N LEU A 6 2.58 21.15 16.13
CA LEU A 6 3.23 22.28 16.80
C LEU A 6 2.96 22.19 18.31
N ILE A 7 3.92 21.70 19.08
CA ILE A 7 4.05 22.13 20.48
C ILE A 7 4.35 23.63 20.41
N GLY A 8 3.47 24.44 20.99
CA GLY A 8 3.55 25.88 20.90
C GLY A 8 4.95 26.39 21.24
N VAL A 9 5.59 27.06 20.28
CA VAL A 9 6.71 27.95 20.56
C VAL A 9 6.10 29.14 21.31
N GLY A 10 5.90 28.97 22.60
CA GLY A 10 5.66 30.09 23.50
C GLY A 10 6.95 30.89 23.57
N VAL A 11 7.01 32.00 22.84
CA VAL A 11 7.99 33.05 23.14
C VAL A 11 7.64 33.56 24.53
N LEU A 12 8.36 33.09 25.54
CA LEU A 12 8.24 33.59 26.90
C LEU A 12 8.83 35.00 26.93
N VAL A 13 8.00 36.02 26.68
CA VAL A 13 8.41 37.43 26.84
C VAL A 13 8.39 37.75 28.33
N GLY A 14 9.51 37.47 29.01
CA GLY A 14 9.77 38.02 30.33
C GLY A 14 10.07 39.52 30.20
N VAL A 15 9.09 40.37 30.53
CA VAL A 15 9.18 41.85 30.42
C VAL A 15 10.22 42.48 31.37
N THR A 16 10.95 41.72 32.19
CA THR A 16 11.88 42.30 33.18
C THR A 16 13.37 42.07 32.93
N THR A 17 13.77 41.19 32.02
CA THR A 17 15.18 41.03 31.62
C THR A 17 15.22 40.59 30.16
N GLY A 18 15.74 41.44 29.26
CA GLY A 18 15.68 41.27 27.80
C GLY A 18 16.46 40.07 27.24
N THR A 19 15.99 38.85 27.51
CA THR A 19 16.47 37.60 26.94
C THR A 19 15.30 36.85 26.30
N VAL A 20 15.33 36.72 24.97
CA VAL A 20 14.43 35.82 24.23
C VAL A 20 15.12 34.46 24.16
N SER A 21 14.65 33.50 24.96
CA SER A 21 15.08 32.10 24.84
C SER A 21 14.08 31.37 23.96
N VAL A 22 14.49 30.95 22.76
CA VAL A 22 13.69 30.11 21.88
C VAL A 22 14.20 28.68 22.03
N LEU A 23 13.42 27.82 22.68
CA LEU A 23 13.66 26.37 22.68
C LEU A 23 12.98 25.80 21.43
N LEU A 24 13.76 25.36 20.44
CA LEU A 24 13.25 24.66 19.26
C LEU A 24 13.45 23.16 19.46
N ILE A 25 12.36 22.40 19.53
CA ILE A 25 12.38 20.95 19.33
C ILE A 25 11.96 20.73 17.88
N ASP A 26 12.93 20.41 17.02
CA ASP A 26 12.67 19.98 15.65
C ASP A 26 12.44 18.46 15.67
N ARG A 27 11.25 18.02 15.27
CA ARG A 27 10.94 16.59 15.07
C ARG A 27 10.79 16.40 13.56
N ASP A 28 11.93 16.27 12.89
CA ASP A 28 11.96 15.90 11.47
C ASP A 28 11.69 14.40 11.32
N ASP A 29 11.01 14.04 10.23
CA ASP A 29 10.44 12.71 9.91
C ASP A 29 11.52 11.64 9.55
N SER A 30 12.76 11.82 9.99
CA SER A 30 13.86 10.88 9.80
C SER A 30 14.44 10.48 11.14
N GLY A 31 14.45 9.16 11.40
CA GLY A 31 14.76 8.54 12.69
C GLY A 31 15.95 9.15 13.45
N LEU A 32 15.81 9.07 14.77
CA LEU A 32 16.81 9.38 15.80
C LEU A 32 18.26 9.29 15.31
N ARG A 33 18.86 10.44 15.00
CA ARG A 33 20.30 10.62 15.10
C ARG A 33 20.57 11.62 16.22
N ASN A 34 20.88 11.06 17.38
CA ASN A 34 21.52 11.77 18.48
C ASN A 34 22.87 12.29 17.98
N ASP A 35 22.96 13.54 17.55
CA ASP A 35 24.19 14.32 17.48
C ASP A 35 23.83 15.73 17.00
N GLU A 36 23.35 16.58 17.91
CA GLU A 36 23.60 18.03 17.93
C GLU A 36 22.75 18.70 19.02
N THR A 37 23.25 18.66 20.26
CA THR A 37 22.86 19.65 21.27
C THR A 37 23.29 21.03 20.78
N TYR A 38 22.36 21.80 20.21
CA TYR A 38 22.56 23.23 19.96
C TYR A 38 22.56 23.98 21.29
N VAL A 39 23.68 23.97 21.98
CA VAL A 39 23.98 24.94 23.03
C VAL A 39 24.22 26.26 22.31
N THR A 40 23.27 27.19 22.36
CA THR A 40 23.50 28.57 21.96
C THR A 40 24.53 29.17 22.90
N GLN A 41 25.79 29.19 22.48
CA GLN A 41 26.77 30.08 23.08
C GLN A 41 26.25 31.51 22.94
N SER A 42 26.08 32.16 24.08
CA SER A 42 25.87 33.60 24.20
C SER A 42 26.89 34.35 23.33
N THR A 43 26.45 34.82 22.17
CA THR A 43 27.17 35.84 21.42
C THR A 43 26.83 37.20 22.04
N ASN A 44 27.87 37.88 22.52
CA ASN A 44 27.87 39.21 23.11
C ASN A 44 26.73 40.13 22.60
N GLY A 45 26.03 40.80 23.52
CA GLY A 45 24.81 41.60 23.25
C GLY A 45 24.93 42.76 22.24
N ASN A 46 26.12 43.03 21.68
CA ASN A 46 26.31 44.05 20.65
C ASN A 46 25.94 43.55 19.23
N THR A 47 26.15 42.26 18.92
CA THR A 47 25.87 41.71 17.57
C THR A 47 24.39 41.44 17.31
N GLU A 48 23.60 41.05 18.32
CA GLU A 48 22.16 40.82 18.12
C GLU A 48 21.40 42.12 17.86
N GLN A 49 21.79 43.21 18.49
CA GLN A 49 21.16 44.51 18.30
C GLN A 49 21.56 45.16 16.97
N GLU A 50 22.80 44.96 16.51
CA GLU A 50 23.23 45.34 15.15
C GLU A 50 22.50 44.54 14.08
N LEU A 51 22.37 43.22 14.25
CA LEU A 51 21.60 42.37 13.33
C LEU A 51 20.11 42.76 13.35
N ALA A 52 19.51 42.99 14.52
CA ALA A 52 18.13 43.47 14.62
C ALA A 52 17.94 44.81 13.91
N ASN A 53 18.86 45.77 14.07
CA ASN A 53 18.81 47.06 13.39
C ASN A 53 18.98 46.92 11.87
N GLN A 54 19.89 46.05 11.40
CA GLN A 54 20.06 45.75 9.98
C GLN A 54 18.81 45.11 9.40
N PHE A 55 18.21 44.13 10.08
CA PHE A 55 17.00 43.47 9.60
C PHE A 55 15.77 44.39 9.64
N THR A 56 15.66 45.28 10.62
CA THR A 56 14.59 46.31 10.64
C THR A 56 14.76 47.31 9.50
N ALA A 57 16.00 47.73 9.20
CA ALA A 57 16.27 48.62 8.08
C ALA A 57 15.96 47.94 6.72
N ILE A 58 16.31 46.66 6.58
CA ILE A 58 15.99 45.86 5.39
C ILE A 58 14.47 45.65 5.27
N ALA A 59 13.80 45.29 6.36
CA ALA A 59 12.35 45.06 6.40
C ALA A 59 11.54 46.29 5.97
N GLY A 60 11.95 47.49 6.41
CA GLY A 60 11.32 48.75 5.99
C GLY A 60 11.54 49.12 4.51
N SER A 61 12.45 48.44 3.81
CA SER A 61 12.77 48.68 2.40
C SER A 61 12.09 47.73 1.41
N ILE A 62 11.37 46.71 1.91
CA ILE A 62 10.71 45.68 1.09
C ILE A 62 9.40 46.24 0.52
N ASN A 63 9.30 46.31 -0.82
CA ASN A 63 8.17 46.93 -1.51
C ASN A 63 7.21 45.92 -2.17
N ASN A 64 7.62 44.66 -2.33
CA ASN A 64 6.79 43.58 -2.86
C ASN A 64 7.17 42.21 -2.29
N VAL A 65 6.31 41.20 -2.48
CA VAL A 65 6.53 39.87 -1.92
C VAL A 65 7.73 39.14 -2.55
N GLN A 66 8.13 39.49 -3.78
CA GLN A 66 9.26 38.88 -4.48
C GLN A 66 10.61 39.32 -3.88
N GLU A 67 10.72 40.57 -3.43
CA GLU A 67 11.85 41.06 -2.64
C GLU A 67 11.95 40.33 -1.30
N LEU A 68 10.81 40.08 -0.64
CA LEU A 68 10.76 39.27 0.58
C LEU A 68 11.24 37.83 0.32
N VAL A 69 10.79 37.20 -0.77
CA VAL A 69 11.24 35.86 -1.17
C VAL A 69 12.74 35.82 -1.48
N ALA A 70 13.26 36.82 -2.19
CA ALA A 70 14.68 36.91 -2.52
C ALA A 70 15.55 36.98 -1.25
N LEU A 71 15.09 37.74 -0.24
CA LEU A 71 15.74 37.86 1.06
C LEU A 71 15.68 36.55 1.87
N LEU A 72 14.54 35.84 1.84
CA LEU A 72 14.40 34.58 2.59
C LEU A 72 15.21 33.44 1.97
N LYS A 73 15.39 33.43 0.65
CA LYS A 73 16.22 32.43 -0.05
C LYS A 73 17.69 32.50 0.37
N SER A 74 18.20 33.68 0.71
CA SER A 74 19.60 33.87 1.14
C SER A 74 19.83 33.68 2.64
N ALA A 75 18.77 33.61 3.46
CA ALA A 75 18.84 33.50 4.92
C ALA A 75 18.81 32.04 5.42
N LYS A 76 19.49 31.76 6.55
CA LYS A 76 19.37 30.49 7.29
C LYS A 76 18.01 30.41 8.02
N ASN A 77 17.56 29.20 8.41
CA ASN A 77 16.21 29.00 8.99
C ASN A 77 15.85 29.93 10.16
N VAL A 78 16.76 30.12 11.11
CA VAL A 78 16.54 31.01 12.27
C VAL A 78 16.45 32.48 11.85
N GLU A 79 17.24 32.88 10.85
CA GLU A 79 17.25 34.23 10.30
C GLU A 79 15.96 34.53 9.51
N ARG A 80 15.43 33.52 8.78
CA ARG A 80 14.16 33.65 8.05
C ARG A 80 12.99 34.02 8.95
N LEU A 81 12.85 33.34 10.10
CA LEU A 81 11.80 33.62 11.06
C LEU A 81 11.93 35.03 11.66
N ARG A 82 13.14 35.48 11.99
CA ARG A 82 13.40 36.85 12.47
C ARG A 82 13.07 37.91 11.42
N VAL A 83 13.46 37.69 10.16
CA VAL A 83 13.15 38.59 9.04
C VAL A 83 11.64 38.73 8.86
N LEU A 84 10.92 37.61 8.81
CA LEU A 84 9.47 37.58 8.69
C LEU A 84 8.79 38.32 9.85
N TYR A 85 9.19 38.02 11.10
CA TYR A 85 8.64 38.65 12.29
C TYR A 85 8.87 40.17 12.34
N ASN A 86 10.09 40.62 12.02
CA ASN A 86 10.41 42.05 12.00
C ASN A 86 9.66 42.77 10.88
N PHE A 87 9.55 42.16 9.71
CA PHE A 87 8.76 42.69 8.60
C PHE A 87 7.29 42.88 9.00
N THR A 88 6.69 41.88 9.62
CA THR A 88 5.27 41.92 10.01
C THR A 88 4.96 42.94 11.10
N ASN A 89 5.95 43.30 11.92
CA ASN A 89 5.79 44.31 12.98
C ASN A 89 5.95 45.75 12.49
N VAL A 90 6.64 45.97 11.36
CA VAL A 90 6.92 47.32 10.83
C VAL A 90 6.04 47.65 9.63
N ALA A 91 5.58 46.64 8.88
CA ALA A 91 4.72 46.82 7.74
C ALA A 91 3.33 47.34 8.15
N SER A 92 2.79 48.27 7.36
CA SER A 92 1.40 48.71 7.54
C SER A 92 0.42 47.57 7.22
N VAL A 93 -0.76 47.58 7.86
CA VAL A 93 -1.84 46.61 7.61
C VAL A 93 -2.13 46.47 6.10
N LYS A 94 -2.20 47.59 5.38
CA LYS A 94 -2.43 47.60 3.92
C LYS A 94 -1.32 46.90 3.14
N ASN A 95 -0.06 47.04 3.56
CA ASN A 95 1.06 46.36 2.92
C ASN A 95 1.02 44.86 3.19
N LEU A 96 0.66 44.45 4.42
CA LEU A 96 0.52 43.05 4.76
C LEU A 96 -0.59 42.36 3.96
N GLU A 97 -1.74 43.03 3.76
CA GLU A 97 -2.82 42.53 2.89
C GLU A 97 -2.34 42.37 1.45
N THR A 98 -1.70 43.41 0.90
CA THR A 98 -1.17 43.40 -0.46
C THR A 98 -0.18 42.26 -0.66
N PHE A 99 0.70 42.02 0.31
CA PHE A 99 1.70 40.96 0.23
C PHE A 99 1.07 39.59 0.39
N LEU A 100 0.01 39.48 1.20
CA LEU A 100 -0.72 38.23 1.37
C LEU A 100 -1.43 37.85 0.07
N GLU A 101 -2.07 38.80 -0.60
CA GLU A 101 -2.67 38.61 -1.93
C GLU A 101 -1.62 38.15 -2.97
N GLN A 102 -0.48 38.84 -3.03
CA GLN A 102 0.62 38.48 -3.93
C GLN A 102 1.26 37.12 -3.61
N SER A 103 1.09 36.61 -2.38
CA SER A 103 1.68 35.34 -1.96
C SER A 103 0.99 34.11 -2.54
N ALA A 104 -0.24 34.26 -3.07
CA ALA A 104 -1.09 33.14 -3.51
C ALA A 104 -0.39 32.21 -4.52
N ASP A 105 0.38 32.79 -5.45
CA ASP A 105 1.04 32.07 -6.55
C ASP A 105 2.54 31.84 -6.33
N LEU A 106 3.04 31.99 -5.10
CA LEU A 106 4.47 31.85 -4.81
C LEU A 106 4.97 30.40 -4.89
N GLU A 107 6.12 30.22 -5.53
CA GLU A 107 6.90 28.98 -5.52
C GLU A 107 8.31 29.23 -4.96
N PRO A 108 8.88 28.28 -4.19
CA PRO A 108 8.35 26.95 -3.85
C PRO A 108 7.26 26.96 -2.77
N LYS A 109 6.33 25.99 -2.85
CA LYS A 109 5.20 25.80 -1.91
C LYS A 109 5.52 25.94 -0.41
N HIS A 110 6.68 25.48 0.07
CA HIS A 110 7.03 25.60 1.49
C HIS A 110 7.27 27.05 1.92
N LEU A 111 7.97 27.85 1.11
CA LEU A 111 8.17 29.29 1.39
C LEU A 111 6.85 30.07 1.33
N ARG A 112 5.93 29.67 0.43
CA ARG A 112 4.59 30.25 0.36
C ARG A 112 3.86 30.09 1.70
N VAL A 113 3.89 28.89 2.29
CA VAL A 113 3.24 28.60 3.58
C VAL A 113 3.84 29.44 4.71
N ASP A 114 5.17 29.56 4.78
CA ASP A 114 5.85 30.33 5.82
C ASP A 114 5.55 31.84 5.73
N ILE A 115 5.57 32.40 4.51
CA ILE A 115 5.23 33.80 4.26
C ILE A 115 3.76 34.07 4.60
N GLN A 116 2.84 33.24 4.11
CA GLN A 116 1.42 33.39 4.41
C GLN A 116 1.14 33.34 5.91
N ARG A 117 1.80 32.41 6.63
CA ARG A 117 1.68 32.31 8.09
C ARG A 117 2.12 33.60 8.78
N ALA A 118 3.31 34.11 8.45
CA ALA A 118 3.83 35.34 9.05
C ALA A 118 2.94 36.55 8.76
N LEU A 119 2.52 36.73 7.51
CA LEU A 119 1.66 37.84 7.10
C LEU A 119 0.29 37.80 7.81
N VAL A 120 -0.34 36.62 7.90
CA VAL A 120 -1.59 36.45 8.65
C VAL A 120 -1.39 36.72 10.13
N GLN A 121 -0.29 36.27 10.73
CA GLN A 121 0.04 36.56 12.12
C GLN A 121 0.17 38.06 12.35
N GLY A 122 0.97 38.75 11.55
CA GLY A 122 1.16 40.20 11.63
C GLY A 122 -0.15 40.98 11.49
N LEU A 123 -0.99 40.59 10.52
CA LEU A 123 -2.32 41.16 10.35
C LEU A 123 -3.19 40.91 11.58
N ALA A 124 -3.15 39.71 12.15
CA ALA A 124 -3.95 39.36 13.31
C ALA A 124 -3.53 40.11 14.58
N THR A 125 -2.23 40.35 14.78
CA THR A 125 -1.72 41.15 15.90
C THR A 125 -2.22 42.60 15.85
N HIS A 126 -2.41 43.17 14.65
CA HIS A 126 -2.88 44.55 14.48
C HIS A 126 -4.41 44.66 14.39
N ASN A 127 -5.04 43.80 13.59
CA ASN A 127 -6.48 43.80 13.34
C ASN A 127 -6.99 42.36 13.03
N PRO A 128 -7.31 41.57 14.06
CA PRO A 128 -7.68 40.16 13.89
C PRO A 128 -9.02 39.98 13.16
N LYS A 129 -9.95 40.93 13.30
CA LYS A 129 -11.22 40.89 12.56
C LYS A 129 -11.03 41.08 11.06
N GLN A 130 -10.13 41.99 10.68
CA GLN A 130 -9.77 42.19 9.29
C GLN A 130 -9.01 40.98 8.72
N ALA A 131 -8.05 40.43 9.49
CA ALA A 131 -7.36 39.21 9.11
C ALA A 131 -8.31 38.03 8.87
N LEU A 132 -9.34 37.86 9.72
CA LEU A 132 -10.37 36.84 9.54
C LEU A 132 -11.21 37.05 8.27
N GLY A 133 -11.53 38.30 7.93
CA GLY A 133 -12.29 38.65 6.72
C GLY A 133 -11.61 38.23 5.43
N LEU A 134 -10.27 38.16 5.41
CA LEU A 134 -9.50 37.76 4.22
C LEU A 134 -9.73 36.29 3.82
N PHE A 135 -10.10 35.41 4.76
CA PHE A 135 -10.41 34.01 4.44
C PHE A 135 -11.68 33.86 3.58
N GLY A 136 -12.62 34.82 3.66
CA GLY A 136 -13.77 34.87 2.77
C GLY A 136 -13.39 35.33 1.36
N ASN A 137 -12.47 36.29 1.26
CA ASN A 137 -12.06 36.90 -0.01
C ASN A 137 -11.02 36.06 -0.78
N MET A 138 -10.17 35.32 -0.07
CA MET A 138 -9.08 34.51 -0.62
C MET A 138 -9.36 32.99 -0.51
N SER A 139 -10.63 32.61 -0.56
CA SER A 139 -11.06 31.22 -0.41
C SER A 139 -10.36 30.30 -1.42
N GLY A 140 -9.63 29.30 -0.94
CA GLY A 140 -8.83 28.36 -1.75
C GLY A 140 -7.32 28.67 -1.78
N SER A 141 -6.88 29.90 -1.51
CA SER A 141 -5.46 30.29 -1.51
C SER A 141 -4.82 30.26 -0.12
N LEU A 142 -5.62 30.30 0.95
CA LEU A 142 -5.16 30.22 2.33
C LEU A 142 -5.60 28.91 2.98
N SER A 143 -4.71 28.31 3.76
CA SER A 143 -5.03 27.12 4.56
C SER A 143 -6.01 27.47 5.68
N PRO A 144 -7.12 26.73 5.86
CA PRO A 144 -8.06 26.92 6.98
C PRO A 144 -7.39 26.88 8.37
N SER A 145 -6.26 26.17 8.50
CA SER A 145 -5.47 26.14 9.74
C SER A 145 -4.96 27.52 10.20
N LEU A 146 -4.79 28.48 9.27
CA LEU A 146 -4.36 29.84 9.60
C LEU A 146 -5.45 30.63 10.34
N ILE A 147 -6.72 30.21 10.27
CA ILE A 147 -7.79 30.79 11.11
C ILE A 147 -7.46 30.60 12.59
N GLY A 148 -6.89 29.44 12.96
CA GLY A 148 -6.45 29.20 14.34
C GLY A 148 -5.37 30.20 14.79
N LEU A 149 -4.47 30.59 13.90
CA LEU A 149 -3.46 31.60 14.20
C LEU A 149 -4.07 32.99 14.45
N VAL A 150 -5.07 33.38 13.65
CA VAL A 150 -5.79 34.64 13.87
C VAL A 150 -6.42 34.66 15.26
N PHE A 151 -7.13 33.60 15.61
CA PHE A 151 -7.81 33.48 16.89
C PHE A 151 -6.85 33.30 18.07
N GLN A 152 -5.66 32.74 17.84
CA GLN A 152 -4.60 32.70 18.84
C GLN A 152 -4.12 34.11 19.18
N GLU A 153 -3.73 34.92 18.19
CA GLU A 153 -3.31 36.31 18.40
C GLU A 153 -4.44 37.16 18.99
N TRP A 154 -5.67 36.97 18.51
CA TRP A 154 -6.85 37.65 19.03
C TRP A 154 -7.10 37.32 20.51
N ALA A 155 -7.01 36.04 20.90
CA ALA A 155 -7.26 35.63 22.28
C ALA A 155 -6.18 36.09 23.27
N VAL A 156 -4.94 36.31 22.80
CA VAL A 156 -3.87 36.95 23.60
C VAL A 156 -4.23 38.40 23.90
N ALA A 157 -4.76 39.14 22.91
CA ALA A 157 -5.10 40.56 23.07
C ALA A 157 -6.45 40.79 23.78
N ASP A 158 -7.48 40.03 23.42
CA ASP A 158 -8.86 40.17 23.89
C ASP A 158 -9.62 38.83 23.76
N LEU A 159 -9.58 38.02 24.84
CA LEU A 159 -10.22 36.70 24.87
C LEU A 159 -11.74 36.79 24.63
N ASP A 160 -12.43 37.74 25.27
CA ASP A 160 -13.89 37.79 25.23
C ASP A 160 -14.40 38.07 23.81
N ARG A 161 -13.72 38.97 23.08
CA ARG A 161 -14.03 39.21 21.67
C ARG A 161 -13.68 38.04 20.77
N ALA A 162 -12.52 37.40 20.98
CA ALA A 162 -12.14 36.22 20.23
C ALA A 162 -13.18 35.09 20.39
N VAL A 163 -13.67 34.87 21.61
CA VAL A 163 -14.70 33.87 21.92
C VAL A 163 -16.03 34.22 21.26
N ALA A 164 -16.46 35.49 21.32
CA ALA A 164 -17.70 35.93 20.69
C ALA A 164 -17.67 35.70 19.16
N GLU A 165 -16.56 36.06 18.52
CA GLU A 165 -16.43 35.93 17.06
C GLU A 165 -16.24 34.47 16.63
N ALA A 166 -15.56 33.64 17.43
CA ALA A 166 -15.45 32.21 17.19
C ALA A 166 -16.81 31.50 17.30
N ALA A 167 -17.72 31.98 18.16
CA ALA A 167 -19.04 31.38 18.34
C ALA A 167 -19.88 31.42 17.06
N ASP A 168 -19.69 32.44 16.22
CA ASP A 168 -20.44 32.69 14.98
C ASP A 168 -19.88 31.94 13.75
N LEU A 169 -18.71 31.30 13.89
CA LEU A 169 -18.12 30.51 12.80
C LEU A 169 -18.84 29.18 12.58
N ILE A 170 -18.80 28.70 11.33
CA ILE A 170 -19.29 27.37 10.92
C ILE A 170 -18.11 26.38 10.87
N ASN A 171 -18.35 25.10 11.15
CA ASN A 171 -17.35 24.05 10.97
C ASN A 171 -16.93 23.93 9.49
N PRO A 172 -15.63 23.70 9.18
CA PRO A 172 -14.52 23.41 10.09
C PRO A 172 -13.80 24.65 10.66
N ASN A 173 -14.10 25.87 10.21
CA ASN A 173 -13.40 27.09 10.63
C ASN A 173 -13.55 27.36 12.14
N LYS A 174 -14.73 27.06 12.70
CA LYS A 174 -14.98 27.14 14.14
C LYS A 174 -14.00 26.30 14.95
N ARG A 175 -13.73 25.08 14.49
CA ARG A 175 -12.77 24.17 15.14
C ARG A 175 -11.36 24.74 15.20
N HIS A 176 -10.87 25.29 14.08
CA HIS A 176 -9.56 25.96 14.08
C HIS A 176 -9.52 27.18 15.00
N ALA A 177 -10.60 27.98 15.05
CA ALA A 177 -10.70 29.10 15.97
C ALA A 177 -10.64 28.66 17.45
N VAL A 178 -11.38 27.62 17.82
CA VAL A 178 -11.34 27.04 19.17
C VAL A 178 -9.94 26.54 19.52
N GLU A 179 -9.28 25.80 18.62
CA GLU A 179 -7.90 25.34 18.80
C GLU A 179 -6.94 26.51 19.04
N GLY A 180 -7.06 27.59 18.26
CA GLY A 180 -6.26 28.81 18.40
C GLY A 180 -6.44 29.51 19.75
N ILE A 181 -7.69 29.72 20.16
CA ILE A 181 -8.04 30.35 21.44
C ILE A 181 -7.45 29.56 22.61
N LEU A 182 -7.63 28.23 22.60
CA LEU A 182 -7.15 27.38 23.69
C LEU A 182 -5.61 27.32 23.73
N THR A 183 -4.94 27.41 22.57
CA THR A 183 -3.48 27.49 22.47
C THR A 183 -2.93 28.79 23.05
N ALA A 184 -3.58 29.92 22.76
CA ALA A 184 -3.20 31.22 23.32
C ALA A 184 -3.32 31.28 24.84
N ARG A 185 -4.27 30.54 25.40
CA ARG A 185 -4.64 30.56 26.81
C ARG A 185 -4.10 29.35 27.58
N TYR A 186 -2.79 29.13 27.44
CA TYR A 186 -2.06 28.11 28.21
C TYR A 186 -2.05 28.38 29.72
N ASP A 187 -2.40 29.61 30.13
CA ASP A 187 -2.56 30.03 31.52
C ASP A 187 -3.84 29.48 32.18
N LEU A 188 -4.84 29.07 31.39
CA LEU A 188 -6.09 28.55 31.91
C LEU A 188 -5.91 27.16 32.53
N SER A 189 -6.62 26.93 33.64
CA SER A 189 -6.74 25.61 34.24
C SER A 189 -7.43 24.64 33.27
N GLU A 190 -7.18 23.33 33.39
CA GLU A 190 -7.85 22.33 32.53
C GLU A 190 -9.38 22.44 32.60
N ARG A 191 -9.91 22.74 33.79
CA ARG A 191 -11.34 22.94 33.99
C ARG A 191 -11.85 24.11 33.17
N ASP A 192 -11.16 25.24 33.23
CA ASP A 192 -11.57 26.46 32.54
C ASP A 192 -11.41 26.32 31.02
N ARG A 193 -10.38 25.60 30.55
CA ARG A 193 -10.24 25.26 29.12
C ARG A 193 -11.39 24.40 28.61
N ARG A 194 -11.79 23.37 29.37
CA ARG A 194 -12.95 22.53 29.00
C ARG A 194 -14.24 23.34 28.98
N GLU A 195 -14.45 24.20 29.98
CA GLU A 195 -15.61 25.09 30.02
C GLU A 195 -15.65 26.03 28.81
N LEU A 196 -14.51 26.63 28.48
CA LEU A 196 -14.36 27.53 27.34
C LEU A 196 -14.67 26.83 26.01
N ALA A 197 -14.12 25.63 25.81
CA ALA A 197 -14.36 24.83 24.62
C ALA A 197 -15.82 24.34 24.52
N ARG A 198 -16.43 23.98 25.66
CA ARG A 198 -17.86 23.62 25.73
C ARG A 198 -18.75 24.80 25.34
N ARG A 199 -18.45 26.01 25.82
CA ARG A 199 -19.17 27.24 25.43
C ARG A 199 -19.07 27.51 23.92
N LEU A 200 -17.96 27.15 23.31
CA LEU A 200 -17.74 27.27 21.87
C LEU A 200 -18.32 26.09 21.06
N GLY A 201 -18.93 25.11 21.71
CA GLY A 201 -19.62 23.98 21.08
C GLY A 201 -18.71 22.83 20.64
N ASP A 202 -17.46 22.80 21.10
CA ASP A 202 -16.52 21.71 20.79
C ASP A 202 -15.62 21.41 22.00
N GLU A 203 -16.22 20.81 23.04
CA GLU A 203 -15.49 20.37 24.24
C GLU A 203 -14.41 19.33 23.92
N GLN A 204 -14.57 18.57 22.84
CA GLN A 204 -13.63 17.52 22.45
C GLN A 204 -12.26 18.08 22.07
N ILE A 205 -12.19 19.28 21.49
CA ILE A 205 -10.91 19.94 21.20
C ILE A 205 -10.10 20.20 22.48
N ALA A 206 -10.72 20.70 23.55
CA ALA A 206 -10.01 20.90 24.80
C ALA A 206 -9.53 19.58 25.41
N ILE A 207 -10.35 18.53 25.32
CA ILE A 207 -9.99 17.17 25.76
C ILE A 207 -8.77 16.65 24.98
N ASP A 208 -8.79 16.80 23.64
CA ASP A 208 -7.72 16.38 22.75
C ASP A 208 -6.42 17.18 22.99
N GLN A 209 -6.51 18.50 23.21
CA GLN A 209 -5.33 19.32 23.56
C GLN A 209 -4.74 18.98 24.92
N ILE A 210 -5.58 18.68 25.92
CA ILE A 210 -5.10 18.21 27.23
C ILE A 210 -4.33 16.88 27.05
N ALA A 211 -4.85 15.94 26.24
CA ALA A 211 -4.18 14.68 25.94
C ALA A 211 -2.81 14.90 25.25
N LEU A 212 -2.73 15.79 24.26
CA LEU A 212 -1.48 16.14 23.59
C LEU A 212 -0.49 16.88 24.51
N GLY A 213 -0.97 17.72 25.42
CA GLY A 213 -0.13 18.39 26.42
C GLY A 213 0.60 17.41 27.34
N MET A 214 -0.03 16.28 27.65
CA MET A 214 0.61 15.21 28.44
C MET A 214 1.76 14.52 27.70
N VAL A 215 1.69 14.45 26.36
CA VAL A 215 2.80 13.94 25.52
C VAL A 215 4.00 14.88 25.58
N ALA A 216 3.80 16.19 25.69
CA ALA A 216 4.91 17.15 25.81
C ALA A 216 5.63 17.06 27.18
N GLU A 217 4.93 16.66 28.24
CA GLU A 217 5.49 16.43 29.58
C GLU A 217 6.28 15.10 29.68
N GLU A 218 6.09 14.21 28.71
CA GLU A 218 6.61 12.86 28.62
C GLU A 218 8.14 12.79 28.54
N ILE A 219 8.79 13.84 28.00
CA ILE A 219 10.25 13.86 27.78
C ILE A 219 11.03 13.68 29.10
N LEU A 220 10.45 14.05 30.24
CA LEU A 220 11.11 13.95 31.55
C LEU A 220 10.58 12.80 32.42
N ASP A 221 9.28 12.52 32.45
CA ASP A 221 8.67 11.47 33.29
C ASP A 221 7.43 10.77 32.65
N PRO A 222 7.66 9.79 31.75
CA PRO A 222 6.59 9.06 31.07
C PRO A 222 5.61 8.33 31.99
N LYS A 223 6.08 7.84 33.15
CA LYS A 223 5.24 7.11 34.12
C LYS A 223 4.22 8.03 34.77
N THR A 224 4.64 9.24 35.13
CA THR A 224 3.74 10.26 35.67
C THR A 224 2.75 10.73 34.60
N ALA A 225 3.20 10.92 33.36
CA ALA A 225 2.33 11.25 32.24
C ALA A 225 1.27 10.16 32.00
N TRP A 226 1.67 8.88 32.01
CA TRP A 226 0.75 7.74 31.92
C TRP A 226 -0.30 7.77 33.02
N LYS A 227 0.14 7.89 34.28
CA LYS A 227 -0.78 7.93 35.43
C LYS A 227 -1.78 9.09 35.30
N ARG A 228 -1.31 10.29 34.96
CA ARG A 228 -2.17 11.46 34.76
C ARG A 228 -3.16 11.23 33.63
N PHE A 229 -2.73 10.65 32.51
CA PHE A 229 -3.61 10.33 31.40
C PHE A 229 -4.74 9.38 31.82
N ILE A 230 -4.39 8.31 32.56
CA ILE A 230 -5.37 7.35 33.08
C ILE A 230 -6.29 7.99 34.12
N ASP A 231 -5.79 8.83 35.02
CA ASP A 231 -6.61 9.53 36.00
C ASP A 231 -7.61 10.50 35.33
N THR A 232 -7.18 11.16 34.26
CA THR A 232 -8.00 12.15 33.54
C THR A 232 -9.00 11.52 32.55
N PHE A 233 -8.58 10.48 31.82
CA PHE A 233 -9.36 9.90 30.72
C PHE A 233 -9.76 8.44 30.94
N GLY A 234 -9.36 7.79 32.03
CA GLY A 234 -9.56 6.35 32.25
C GLY A 234 -11.02 5.88 32.19
N LYS A 235 -11.99 6.78 32.40
CA LYS A 235 -13.44 6.51 32.27
C LYS A 235 -13.98 6.65 30.84
N THR A 236 -13.24 7.31 29.94
CA THR A 236 -13.62 7.47 28.53
C THR A 236 -13.23 6.22 27.77
N SER A 237 -14.17 5.55 27.12
CA SER A 237 -13.95 4.38 26.26
C SER A 237 -15.03 4.34 25.16
N PRO A 238 -14.68 4.20 23.87
CA PRO A 238 -13.32 4.22 23.32
C PRO A 238 -12.68 5.61 23.34
N TYR A 239 -11.35 5.68 23.27
CA TYR A 239 -10.61 6.93 23.10
C TYR A 239 -10.81 7.56 21.71
N SER A 240 -10.78 8.89 21.64
CA SER A 240 -10.66 9.62 20.37
C SER A 240 -9.36 9.26 19.66
N THR A 241 -9.28 9.46 18.34
CA THR A 241 -8.03 9.20 17.58
C THR A 241 -6.82 9.94 18.15
N VAL A 242 -7.03 11.15 18.69
CA VAL A 242 -5.97 11.95 19.32
C VAL A 242 -5.56 11.33 20.66
N GLN A 243 -6.52 10.92 21.48
CA GLN A 243 -6.25 10.24 22.75
C GLN A 243 -5.55 8.89 22.55
N GLN A 244 -5.96 8.11 21.55
CA GLN A 244 -5.30 6.85 21.19
C GLN A 244 -3.83 7.09 20.82
N ARG A 245 -3.56 8.10 19.97
CA ARG A 245 -2.18 8.46 19.63
C ARG A 245 -1.39 8.88 20.86
N ALA A 246 -1.91 9.81 21.66
CA ALA A 246 -1.24 10.33 22.83
C ALA A 246 -0.88 9.22 23.83
N ILE A 247 -1.81 8.31 24.13
CA ILE A 247 -1.53 7.24 25.10
C ILE A 247 -0.56 6.19 24.57
N VAL A 248 -0.53 5.96 23.25
CA VAL A 248 0.45 5.09 22.60
C VAL A 248 1.84 5.72 22.62
N GLU A 249 1.96 7.01 22.36
CA GLU A 249 3.25 7.74 22.48
C GLU A 249 3.77 7.69 23.93
N ILE A 250 2.94 8.02 24.92
CA ILE A 250 3.29 7.94 26.35
C ILE A 250 3.74 6.53 26.75
N ALA A 251 3.01 5.50 26.31
CA ALA A 251 3.40 4.12 26.54
C ALA A 251 4.79 3.80 25.97
N GLN A 252 5.08 4.29 24.76
CA GLN A 252 6.34 4.04 24.08
C GLN A 252 7.52 4.71 24.79
N ALA A 253 7.42 5.97 25.18
CA ALA A 253 8.50 6.59 25.95
C ALA A 253 8.68 5.93 27.31
N TRP A 254 7.59 5.46 27.94
CA TRP A 254 7.71 4.73 29.20
C TRP A 254 8.46 3.41 29.02
N ILE A 255 8.11 2.62 28.00
CA ILE A 255 8.81 1.38 27.65
C ILE A 255 10.27 1.65 27.28
N ALA A 256 10.55 2.70 26.50
CA ALA A 256 11.90 3.06 26.11
C ALA A 256 12.77 3.47 27.32
N LYS A 257 12.18 4.12 28.33
CA LYS A 257 12.89 4.62 29.52
C LYS A 257 13.10 3.56 30.60
N GLU A 258 12.07 2.77 30.89
CA GLU A 258 12.06 1.81 32.02
C GLU A 258 12.12 0.35 31.58
N GLY A 259 12.12 0.08 30.27
CA GLY A 259 12.24 -1.24 29.68
C GLY A 259 10.91 -1.97 29.50
N ASN A 260 11.02 -3.14 28.87
CA ASN A 260 9.92 -3.95 28.37
C ASN A 260 8.96 -4.48 29.45
N GLU A 261 9.44 -4.62 30.69
CA GLU A 261 8.64 -5.10 31.82
C GLU A 261 7.47 -4.17 32.16
N THR A 262 7.56 -2.88 31.78
CA THR A 262 6.48 -1.90 31.94
C THR A 262 5.22 -2.23 31.16
N LEU A 263 5.32 -3.04 30.10
CA LEU A 263 4.16 -3.41 29.30
C LEU A 263 3.11 -4.16 30.11
N ASN A 264 3.51 -4.94 31.13
CA ASN A 264 2.54 -5.60 32.00
C ASN A 264 1.68 -4.58 32.76
N ALA A 265 2.28 -3.51 33.28
CA ALA A 265 1.55 -2.44 33.95
C ALA A 265 0.61 -1.68 33.00
N ILE A 266 1.08 -1.41 31.78
CA ILE A 266 0.27 -0.81 30.70
C ILE A 266 -0.93 -1.72 30.37
N ASN A 267 -0.67 -3.01 30.16
CA ASN A 267 -1.68 -4.00 29.81
C ASN A 267 -2.71 -4.23 30.92
N GLU A 268 -2.31 -4.24 32.19
CA GLU A 268 -3.22 -4.39 33.33
C GLU A 268 -4.27 -3.28 33.41
N VAL A 269 -3.89 -2.05 33.07
CA VAL A 269 -4.80 -0.91 32.98
C VAL A 269 -5.67 -1.04 31.73
N MET A 270 -5.04 -1.30 30.59
CA MET A 270 -5.72 -1.29 29.30
C MET A 270 -6.70 -2.44 29.12
N ARG A 271 -6.46 -3.64 29.69
CA ARG A 271 -7.33 -4.84 29.50
C ARG A 271 -8.78 -4.66 29.93
N LYS A 272 -9.07 -3.64 30.76
CA LYS A 272 -10.44 -3.33 31.23
C LYS A 272 -11.23 -2.49 30.23
N ARG A 273 -10.60 -2.08 29.13
CA ARG A 273 -11.15 -1.14 28.15
C ARG A 273 -11.57 -1.85 26.87
N GLU A 274 -12.52 -1.23 26.16
CA GLU A 274 -13.03 -1.76 24.87
C GLU A 274 -11.98 -1.64 23.75
N ASP A 275 -11.19 -0.57 23.76
CA ASP A 275 -10.14 -0.28 22.77
C ASP A 275 -8.77 -0.94 23.09
N HIS A 276 -8.73 -1.81 24.10
CA HIS A 276 -7.51 -2.50 24.56
C HIS A 276 -6.69 -3.12 23.44
N VAL A 277 -7.32 -3.96 22.63
CA VAL A 277 -6.64 -4.76 21.60
C VAL A 277 -6.03 -3.86 20.52
N LEU A 278 -6.72 -2.77 20.19
CA LEU A 278 -6.22 -1.77 19.24
C LEU A 278 -4.98 -1.06 19.79
N LEU A 279 -5.08 -0.53 21.01
CA LEU A 279 -4.00 0.24 21.65
C LEU A 279 -2.76 -0.61 21.89
N ILE A 280 -2.93 -1.80 22.47
CA ILE A 280 -1.82 -2.74 22.68
C ILE A 280 -1.23 -3.18 21.35
N GLY A 281 -2.06 -3.44 20.33
CA GLY A 281 -1.57 -3.77 18.99
C GLY A 281 -0.69 -2.65 18.41
N GLN A 282 -1.12 -1.40 18.49
CA GLN A 282 -0.34 -0.24 18.02
C GLN A 282 0.98 -0.06 18.78
N ILE A 283 0.99 -0.31 20.10
CA ILE A 283 2.22 -0.26 20.90
C ILE A 283 3.20 -1.33 20.41
N LEU A 284 2.73 -2.58 20.33
CA LEU A 284 3.56 -3.72 19.92
C LEU A 284 4.05 -3.61 18.48
N GLU A 285 3.22 -3.12 17.56
CA GLU A 285 3.62 -2.91 16.17
C GLU A 285 4.70 -1.86 16.02
N ASN A 286 4.67 -0.80 16.83
CA ASN A 286 5.73 0.19 16.83
C ASN A 286 7.03 -0.38 17.42
N ILE A 287 6.95 -1.16 18.50
CA ILE A 287 8.11 -1.89 19.04
C ILE A 287 8.66 -2.86 17.98
N ALA A 288 7.80 -3.49 17.19
CA ALA A 288 8.20 -4.45 16.18
C ALA A 288 9.01 -3.84 15.02
N LYS A 289 8.93 -2.52 14.81
CA LYS A 289 9.76 -1.83 13.82
C LYS A 289 11.25 -1.93 14.17
N ASP A 290 11.59 -1.85 15.46
CA ASP A 290 12.97 -1.87 15.93
C ASP A 290 13.38 -3.25 16.47
N ASN A 291 12.47 -3.92 17.19
CA ASN A 291 12.71 -5.21 17.83
C ASN A 291 11.45 -6.10 17.78
N PRO A 292 11.20 -6.76 16.65
CA PRO A 292 10.01 -7.60 16.47
C PRO A 292 10.02 -8.87 17.33
N HIS A 293 11.20 -9.38 17.70
CA HIS A 293 11.30 -10.49 18.65
C HIS A 293 10.76 -10.08 20.03
N SER A 294 11.21 -8.93 20.54
CA SER A 294 10.71 -8.37 21.78
C SER A 294 9.20 -8.14 21.72
N ALA A 295 8.67 -7.62 20.60
CA ALA A 295 7.24 -7.39 20.46
C ALA A 295 6.42 -8.69 20.51
N LEU A 296 6.93 -9.80 19.94
CA LEU A 296 6.27 -11.10 19.99
C LEU A 296 6.36 -11.75 21.38
N GLU A 297 7.51 -11.66 22.04
CA GLU A 297 7.67 -12.12 23.43
C GLU A 297 6.70 -11.38 24.36
N MET A 298 6.61 -10.05 24.19
CA MET A 298 5.64 -9.21 24.88
C MET A 298 4.20 -9.62 24.60
N ALA A 299 3.84 -9.81 23.32
CA ALA A 299 2.50 -10.26 22.93
C ALA A 299 2.12 -11.59 23.60
N ASN A 300 3.07 -12.51 23.71
CA ASN A 300 2.87 -13.78 24.40
C ASN A 300 2.75 -13.60 25.92
N THR A 301 3.58 -12.75 26.52
CA THR A 301 3.57 -12.44 27.97
C THR A 301 2.21 -11.91 28.43
N ILE A 302 1.57 -11.08 27.61
CA ILE A 302 0.26 -10.50 27.91
C ILE A 302 -0.93 -11.36 27.42
N ASP A 303 -0.67 -12.57 26.89
CA ASP A 303 -1.66 -13.45 26.25
C ASP A 303 -2.52 -12.72 25.20
N LEU A 304 -1.87 -11.97 24.30
CA LEU A 304 -2.56 -11.33 23.20
C LEU A 304 -3.02 -12.39 22.20
N ARG A 305 -4.34 -12.51 22.01
CA ARG A 305 -4.94 -13.54 21.14
C ARG A 305 -5.39 -13.04 19.78
N ASN A 306 -5.22 -11.74 19.50
CA ASN A 306 -5.67 -11.15 18.25
C ASN A 306 -4.76 -11.61 17.10
N LEU A 307 -5.29 -12.46 16.23
CA LEU A 307 -4.56 -13.03 15.11
C LEU A 307 -4.01 -11.95 14.16
N ASN A 308 -4.78 -10.90 13.89
CA ASN A 308 -4.36 -9.85 12.94
C ASN A 308 -3.16 -9.04 13.47
N VAL A 309 -3.09 -8.81 14.79
CA VAL A 309 -1.92 -8.18 15.40
C VAL A 309 -0.74 -9.15 15.37
N LEU A 310 -0.94 -10.38 15.85
CA LEU A 310 0.14 -11.38 15.87
C LEU A 310 0.72 -11.67 14.48
N SER A 311 -0.12 -11.77 13.44
CA SER A 311 0.33 -11.99 12.07
C SER A 311 1.19 -10.83 11.57
N ARG A 312 0.82 -9.57 11.88
CA ARG A 312 1.64 -8.41 11.53
C ARG A 312 2.97 -8.38 12.27
N LEU A 313 2.98 -8.73 13.55
CA LEU A 313 4.21 -8.83 14.34
C LEU A 313 5.13 -9.93 13.80
N VAL A 314 4.59 -11.10 13.44
CA VAL A 314 5.36 -12.20 12.85
C VAL A 314 5.89 -11.85 11.46
N SER A 315 5.09 -11.22 10.60
CA SER A 315 5.58 -10.71 9.31
C SER A 315 6.75 -9.73 9.51
N SER A 316 6.58 -8.74 10.39
CA SER A 316 7.65 -7.78 10.70
C SER A 316 8.90 -8.45 11.27
N ALA A 317 8.74 -9.50 12.08
CA ALA A 317 9.87 -10.30 12.57
C ALA A 317 10.56 -11.04 11.44
N ALA A 318 9.78 -11.60 10.52
CA ALA A 318 10.28 -12.45 9.45
C ALA A 318 11.03 -11.66 8.38
N ASP A 319 10.69 -10.38 8.17
CA ASP A 319 11.43 -9.46 7.31
C ASP A 319 12.87 -9.23 7.80
N ILE A 320 13.12 -9.35 9.12
CA ILE A 320 14.46 -9.19 9.71
C ILE A 320 15.17 -10.53 9.88
N ASN A 321 14.50 -11.49 10.52
CA ASN A 321 15.04 -12.82 10.75
C ASN A 321 13.89 -13.85 10.78
N PRO A 322 13.66 -14.58 9.68
CA PRO A 322 12.52 -15.48 9.56
C PRO A 322 12.61 -16.71 10.48
N ARG A 323 13.83 -17.15 10.84
CA ARG A 323 14.01 -18.21 11.84
C ARG A 323 13.55 -17.77 13.22
N THR A 324 13.99 -16.58 13.66
CA THR A 324 13.55 -16.00 14.94
C THR A 324 12.04 -15.77 14.95
N ALA A 325 11.46 -15.35 13.83
CA ALA A 325 10.01 -15.20 13.68
C ALA A 325 9.27 -16.55 13.82
N PHE A 326 9.82 -17.62 13.25
CA PHE A 326 9.29 -18.98 13.39
C PHE A 326 9.38 -19.49 14.83
N ASP A 327 10.50 -19.26 15.52
CA ASP A 327 10.66 -19.62 16.93
C ASP A 327 9.65 -18.89 17.81
N ALA A 328 9.46 -17.59 17.57
CA ALA A 328 8.47 -16.77 18.27
C ALA A 328 7.03 -17.21 17.98
N ALA A 329 6.70 -17.53 16.71
CA ALA A 329 5.41 -18.11 16.34
C ALA A 329 5.15 -19.43 17.08
N SER A 330 6.20 -20.25 17.25
CA SER A 330 6.15 -21.54 17.93
C SER A 330 5.86 -21.43 19.43
N ALA A 331 6.18 -20.30 20.06
CA ALA A 331 5.89 -20.02 21.47
C ALA A 331 4.39 -19.77 21.73
N VAL A 332 3.59 -19.48 20.70
CA VAL A 332 2.15 -19.22 20.86
C VAL A 332 1.42 -20.47 21.34
N THR A 333 0.70 -20.33 22.46
CA THR A 333 0.07 -21.45 23.16
C THR A 333 -1.10 -22.06 22.39
N LYS A 334 -1.94 -21.22 21.76
CA LYS A 334 -3.13 -21.66 21.01
C LYS A 334 -2.74 -22.35 19.70
N PRO A 335 -3.06 -23.65 19.51
CA PRO A 335 -2.56 -24.43 18.37
C PRO A 335 -2.86 -23.86 16.98
N GLN A 336 -4.11 -23.43 16.74
CA GLN A 336 -4.52 -22.90 15.43
C GLN A 336 -3.82 -21.57 15.08
N THR A 337 -3.70 -20.69 16.07
CA THR A 337 -2.99 -19.41 15.92
C THR A 337 -1.51 -19.67 15.68
N ARG A 338 -0.89 -20.55 16.46
CA ARG A 338 0.51 -20.97 16.28
C ARG A 338 0.76 -21.50 14.87
N GLU A 339 -0.06 -22.43 14.40
CA GLU A 339 0.13 -23.02 13.06
C GLU A 339 0.03 -21.96 11.95
N HIS A 340 -0.94 -21.04 12.03
CA HIS A 340 -1.06 -19.94 11.07
C HIS A 340 0.18 -19.06 11.04
N LEU A 341 0.66 -18.65 12.22
CA LEU A 341 1.85 -17.81 12.35
C LEU A 341 3.12 -18.53 11.93
N GLN A 342 3.24 -19.83 12.21
CA GLN A 342 4.35 -20.67 11.75
C GLN A 342 4.38 -20.74 10.22
N LYS A 343 3.22 -20.95 9.57
CA LYS A 343 3.15 -20.93 8.10
C LYS A 343 3.62 -19.59 7.53
N LEU A 344 3.18 -18.48 8.13
CA LEU A 344 3.59 -17.14 7.72
C LEU A 344 5.12 -16.95 7.82
N ALA A 345 5.71 -17.34 8.96
CA ALA A 345 7.15 -17.26 9.17
C ALA A 345 7.93 -18.21 8.25
N ILE A 346 7.45 -19.43 8.02
CA ILE A 346 8.07 -20.40 7.12
C ILE A 346 8.07 -19.88 5.68
N SER A 347 6.97 -19.30 5.20
CA SER A 347 6.92 -18.74 3.85
C SER A 347 7.98 -17.65 3.65
N ALA A 348 8.15 -16.76 4.62
CA ALA A 348 9.21 -15.76 4.59
C ALA A 348 10.62 -16.40 4.70
N TRP A 349 10.78 -17.44 5.52
CA TRP A 349 12.04 -18.17 5.64
C TRP A 349 12.44 -18.86 4.34
N VAL A 350 11.48 -19.46 3.64
CA VAL A 350 11.66 -20.12 2.35
C VAL A 350 12.12 -19.13 1.30
N GLU A 351 11.50 -17.96 1.21
CA GLU A 351 11.86 -16.94 0.22
C GLU A 351 13.23 -16.30 0.52
N ALA A 352 13.66 -16.26 1.78
CA ALA A 352 14.95 -15.69 2.16
C ALA A 352 16.11 -16.69 2.02
N THR A 353 15.92 -17.92 2.51
CA THR A 353 16.99 -18.94 2.63
C THR A 353 16.38 -20.35 2.57
N PRO A 354 16.00 -20.84 1.37
CA PRO A 354 15.28 -22.12 1.26
C PRO A 354 16.12 -23.34 1.68
N LEU A 355 17.46 -23.29 1.53
CA LEU A 355 18.34 -24.36 2.03
C LEU A 355 18.33 -24.46 3.57
N GLU A 356 18.32 -23.33 4.27
CA GLU A 356 18.27 -23.34 5.73
C GLU A 356 16.96 -23.97 6.25
N VAL A 357 15.84 -23.76 5.54
CA VAL A 357 14.55 -24.41 5.85
C VAL A 357 14.65 -25.92 5.69
N LEU A 358 15.32 -26.40 4.65
CA LEU A 358 15.53 -27.83 4.40
C LEU A 358 16.45 -28.46 5.45
N ASP A 359 17.51 -27.76 5.87
CA ASP A 359 18.40 -28.19 6.95
C ASP A 359 17.67 -28.21 8.30
N ALA A 360 16.75 -27.27 8.52
CA ALA A 360 15.95 -27.16 9.74
C ALA A 360 14.64 -27.99 9.70
N ILE A 361 14.41 -28.81 8.67
CA ILE A 361 13.10 -29.45 8.44
C ILE A 361 12.63 -30.34 9.60
N ASP A 362 13.55 -30.94 10.34
CA ASP A 362 13.22 -31.76 11.51
C ASP A 362 12.76 -30.92 12.72
N GLN A 363 13.15 -29.64 12.77
CA GLN A 363 12.72 -28.67 13.77
C GLN A 363 11.31 -28.12 13.48
N ILE A 364 10.84 -28.25 12.24
CA ILE A 364 9.49 -27.87 11.85
C ILE A 364 8.48 -28.93 12.36
N PRO A 365 7.31 -28.54 12.89
CA PRO A 365 6.26 -29.47 13.30
C PRO A 365 5.91 -30.48 12.21
N SER A 366 5.74 -31.75 12.57
CA SER A 366 5.53 -32.85 11.60
C SER A 366 4.41 -32.59 10.59
N GLY A 367 3.31 -31.95 11.01
CA GLY A 367 2.20 -31.58 10.13
C GLY A 367 2.52 -30.50 9.09
N LEU A 368 3.64 -29.79 9.23
CA LEU A 368 4.09 -28.72 8.31
C LEU A 368 5.28 -29.14 7.45
N ARG A 369 6.06 -30.16 7.86
CA ARG A 369 7.33 -30.53 7.20
C ARG A 369 7.21 -30.74 5.70
N GLU A 370 6.26 -31.55 5.25
CA GLU A 370 6.09 -31.84 3.83
C GLU A 370 5.75 -30.58 3.04
N TRP A 371 4.83 -29.76 3.54
CA TRP A 371 4.51 -28.47 2.91
C TRP A 371 5.73 -27.56 2.85
N SER A 372 6.43 -27.36 3.98
CA SER A 372 7.64 -26.53 4.05
C SER A 372 8.74 -27.01 3.11
N ARG A 373 8.93 -28.33 2.97
CA ARG A 373 9.87 -28.93 2.03
C ARG A 373 9.48 -28.62 0.59
N GLY A 374 8.20 -28.76 0.25
CA GLY A 374 7.68 -28.44 -1.08
C GLY A 374 7.88 -26.97 -1.45
N GLU A 375 7.58 -26.05 -0.52
CA GLU A 375 7.81 -24.61 -0.71
C GLU A 375 9.29 -24.30 -0.89
N ALA A 376 10.17 -24.83 -0.01
CA ALA A 376 11.61 -24.62 -0.09
C ALA A 376 12.21 -25.12 -1.42
N LEU A 377 11.79 -26.29 -1.89
CA LEU A 377 12.25 -26.82 -3.18
C LEU A 377 11.70 -26.02 -4.37
N THR A 378 10.50 -25.44 -4.24
CA THR A 378 9.93 -24.56 -5.26
C THR A 378 10.66 -23.22 -5.31
N ALA A 379 11.07 -22.66 -4.18
CA ALA A 379 11.92 -21.47 -4.14
C ALA A 379 13.31 -21.77 -4.74
N LEU A 380 13.92 -22.91 -4.37
CA LEU A 380 15.18 -23.35 -4.97
C LEU A 380 15.12 -23.56 -6.47
N ALA A 381 13.97 -23.96 -7.03
CA ALA A 381 13.80 -24.07 -8.47
C ALA A 381 14.11 -22.74 -9.19
N ARG A 382 13.84 -21.60 -8.55
CA ARG A 382 14.10 -20.26 -9.09
C ARG A 382 15.57 -19.86 -8.95
N GLU A 383 16.24 -20.26 -7.87
CA GLU A 383 17.62 -19.84 -7.56
C GLU A 383 18.69 -20.81 -8.08
N SER A 384 18.47 -22.10 -7.90
CA SER A 384 19.37 -23.19 -8.27
C SER A 384 18.55 -24.43 -8.63
N PRO A 385 18.00 -24.49 -9.86
CA PRO A 385 17.16 -25.59 -10.29
C PRO A 385 17.85 -26.96 -10.24
N GLU A 386 19.17 -27.03 -10.44
CA GLU A 386 19.97 -28.25 -10.27
C GLU A 386 19.92 -28.76 -8.83
N THR A 387 20.02 -27.85 -7.86
CA THR A 387 19.95 -28.20 -6.43
C THR A 387 18.56 -28.70 -6.09
N ALA A 388 17.51 -27.99 -6.53
CA ALA A 388 16.13 -28.43 -6.36
C ALA A 388 15.88 -29.82 -6.99
N ALA A 389 16.41 -30.06 -8.19
CA ALA A 389 16.32 -31.32 -8.90
C ALA A 389 17.06 -32.46 -8.17
N SER A 390 18.20 -32.19 -7.54
CA SER A 390 18.94 -33.18 -6.75
C SER A 390 18.21 -33.59 -5.48
N LEU A 391 17.44 -32.67 -4.89
CA LEU A 391 16.66 -32.87 -3.68
C LEU A 391 15.21 -33.31 -3.96
N PHE A 392 14.81 -33.38 -5.22
CA PHE A 392 13.47 -33.75 -5.66
C PHE A 392 12.95 -35.07 -5.06
N SER A 393 13.82 -36.08 -4.96
CA SER A 393 13.45 -37.41 -4.45
C SER A 393 13.16 -37.42 -2.95
N THR A 394 13.42 -36.32 -2.23
CA THR A 394 13.13 -36.19 -0.79
C THR A 394 11.65 -35.97 -0.49
N ILE A 395 10.82 -35.75 -1.51
CA ILE A 395 9.37 -35.58 -1.37
C ILE A 395 8.68 -36.92 -1.51
N ASP A 396 8.08 -37.44 -0.43
CA ASP A 396 7.41 -38.75 -0.45
C ASP A 396 6.04 -38.71 -1.13
N ASN A 397 5.32 -37.59 -1.01
CA ASN A 397 4.00 -37.45 -1.59
C ASN A 397 4.07 -37.35 -3.13
N ILE A 398 3.54 -38.35 -3.84
CA ILE A 398 3.60 -38.44 -5.30
C ILE A 398 2.93 -37.25 -6.03
N VAL A 399 1.83 -36.73 -5.48
CA VAL A 399 1.11 -35.59 -6.09
C VAL A 399 1.95 -34.33 -5.96
N MET A 400 2.49 -34.08 -4.76
CA MET A 400 3.36 -32.94 -4.50
C MET A 400 4.66 -33.04 -5.30
N ARG A 401 5.21 -34.24 -5.43
CA ARG A 401 6.38 -34.53 -6.27
C ARG A 401 6.09 -34.20 -7.74
N ASN A 402 4.96 -34.61 -8.30
CA ASN A 402 4.62 -34.27 -9.69
C ASN A 402 4.45 -32.76 -9.92
N ASN A 403 3.85 -32.06 -8.95
CA ASN A 403 3.71 -30.60 -9.00
C ASN A 403 5.08 -29.91 -8.92
N LEU A 404 5.95 -30.37 -8.02
CA LEU A 404 7.31 -29.87 -7.87
C LEU A 404 8.15 -30.13 -9.12
N ALA A 405 8.03 -31.30 -9.76
CA ALA A 405 8.70 -31.58 -11.03
C ALA A 405 8.34 -30.54 -12.08
N THR A 406 7.04 -30.23 -12.20
CA THR A 406 6.53 -29.22 -13.12
C THR A 406 7.10 -27.83 -12.80
N ALA A 407 7.18 -27.46 -11.51
CA ALA A 407 7.75 -26.18 -11.07
C ALA A 407 9.26 -26.10 -11.36
N ILE A 408 10.04 -27.13 -11.00
CA ILE A 408 11.49 -27.20 -11.27
C ILE A 408 11.75 -27.10 -12.77
N VAL A 409 11.06 -27.90 -13.59
CA VAL A 409 11.24 -27.86 -15.04
C VAL A 409 10.95 -26.49 -15.62
N ARG A 410 9.89 -25.81 -15.16
CA ARG A 410 9.50 -24.50 -15.67
C ARG A 410 10.54 -23.43 -15.34
N GLU A 411 11.04 -23.39 -14.11
CA GLU A 411 12.03 -22.39 -13.72
C GLU A 411 13.42 -22.71 -14.29
N TRP A 412 13.78 -23.99 -14.36
CA TRP A 412 15.03 -24.41 -14.99
C TRP A 412 15.06 -24.11 -16.48
N ALA A 413 13.94 -24.32 -17.20
CA ALA A 413 13.88 -24.07 -18.63
C ALA A 413 14.15 -22.61 -19.02
N LYS A 414 13.81 -21.65 -18.17
CA LYS A 414 14.12 -20.22 -18.36
C LYS A 414 15.60 -19.88 -18.21
N GLN A 415 16.37 -20.74 -17.52
CA GLN A 415 17.78 -20.49 -17.19
C GLN A 415 18.72 -21.37 -18.01
N ASP A 416 18.43 -22.67 -18.08
CA ASP A 416 19.15 -23.69 -18.83
C ASP A 416 18.16 -24.78 -19.29
N HIS A 417 17.53 -24.56 -20.45
CA HIS A 417 16.63 -25.53 -21.05
C HIS A 417 17.30 -26.87 -21.37
N GLU A 418 18.60 -26.89 -21.68
CA GLU A 418 19.31 -28.15 -21.95
C GLU A 418 19.48 -28.96 -20.66
N GLY A 419 19.78 -28.29 -19.54
CA GLY A 419 19.81 -28.87 -18.21
C GLY A 419 18.48 -29.49 -17.83
N ALA A 420 17.39 -28.72 -17.99
CA ALA A 420 16.03 -29.20 -17.76
C ALA A 420 15.70 -30.44 -18.61
N LEU A 421 16.03 -30.41 -19.91
CA LEU A 421 15.83 -31.54 -20.83
C LEU A 421 16.66 -32.76 -20.42
N ARG A 422 17.92 -32.59 -20.04
CA ARG A 422 18.78 -33.69 -19.57
C ARG A 422 18.16 -34.33 -18.33
N TRP A 423 17.74 -33.54 -17.35
CA TRP A 423 17.11 -34.04 -16.14
C TRP A 423 15.83 -34.83 -16.44
N VAL A 424 14.92 -34.23 -17.21
CA VAL A 424 13.65 -34.88 -17.60
C VAL A 424 13.89 -36.16 -18.41
N ASN A 425 14.91 -36.19 -19.26
CA ASN A 425 15.24 -37.36 -20.07
C ASN A 425 15.89 -38.49 -19.27
N SER A 426 16.74 -38.17 -18.29
CA SER A 426 17.51 -39.13 -17.50
C SER A 426 16.78 -39.69 -16.28
N ASN A 427 15.74 -38.99 -15.78
CA ASN A 427 15.09 -39.34 -14.54
C ASN A 427 13.95 -40.36 -14.77
N PRO A 428 14.05 -41.60 -14.23
CA PRO A 428 13.07 -42.65 -14.45
C PRO A 428 11.70 -42.37 -13.82
N ASP A 429 11.64 -41.54 -12.78
CA ASP A 429 10.39 -41.16 -12.09
C ASP A 429 9.39 -40.46 -13.04
N PHE A 430 9.88 -39.91 -14.16
CA PHE A 430 9.05 -39.19 -15.12
C PHE A 430 8.41 -40.06 -16.20
N SER A 431 8.54 -41.38 -16.15
CA SER A 431 8.05 -42.26 -17.23
C SER A 431 6.61 -41.94 -17.70
N ASN A 432 5.71 -41.57 -16.77
CA ASN A 432 4.32 -41.22 -17.09
C ASN A 432 4.07 -39.71 -17.31
N SER A 433 4.96 -38.84 -16.86
CA SER A 433 4.82 -37.37 -16.93
C SER A 433 5.79 -36.70 -17.91
N LYS A 434 6.69 -37.46 -18.51
CA LYS A 434 7.78 -36.98 -19.38
C LYS A 434 7.26 -36.08 -20.49
N GLN A 435 6.22 -36.50 -21.21
CA GLN A 435 5.63 -35.67 -22.26
C GLN A 435 5.14 -34.32 -21.72
N ASN A 436 4.45 -34.29 -20.58
CA ASN A 436 3.96 -33.05 -19.98
C ASN A 436 5.13 -32.13 -19.55
N LEU A 437 6.19 -32.69 -18.96
CA LEU A 437 7.38 -31.92 -18.58
C LEU A 437 8.10 -31.35 -19.80
N HIS A 438 8.22 -32.11 -20.89
CA HIS A 438 8.72 -31.58 -22.17
C HIS A 438 7.85 -30.42 -22.66
N ILE A 439 6.52 -30.53 -22.58
CA ILE A 439 5.62 -29.41 -22.93
C ILE A 439 5.91 -28.17 -22.07
N GLN A 440 6.20 -28.31 -20.77
CA GLN A 440 6.53 -27.14 -19.94
C GLN A 440 7.83 -26.45 -20.40
N ILE A 441 8.86 -27.22 -20.76
CA ILE A 441 10.12 -26.68 -21.30
C ILE A 441 9.84 -25.93 -22.60
N LEU A 442 9.11 -26.56 -23.51
CA LEU A 442 8.80 -26.00 -24.82
C LEU A 442 7.93 -24.75 -24.73
N ARG A 443 7.01 -24.67 -23.76
CA ARG A 443 6.24 -23.45 -23.51
C ARG A 443 7.11 -22.31 -23.03
N SER A 444 8.03 -22.58 -22.10
CA SER A 444 9.00 -21.58 -21.64
C SER A 444 9.83 -21.06 -22.82
N LEU A 445 10.36 -21.99 -23.63
CA LEU A 445 11.15 -21.63 -24.81
C LEU A 445 10.34 -20.84 -25.83
N ALA A 446 9.09 -21.21 -26.11
CA ALA A 446 8.27 -20.52 -27.10
C ALA A 446 8.04 -19.04 -26.75
N GLN A 447 8.00 -18.70 -25.46
CA GLN A 447 7.86 -17.32 -24.99
C GLN A 447 9.13 -16.48 -25.21
N GLU A 448 10.30 -17.12 -25.29
CA GLU A 448 11.61 -16.45 -25.47
C GLU A 448 12.10 -16.52 -26.92
N ASP A 449 12.11 -17.72 -27.51
CA ASP A 449 12.53 -18.02 -28.87
C ASP A 449 11.71 -19.18 -29.45
N ILE A 450 10.77 -18.80 -30.32
CA ILE A 450 9.86 -19.73 -31.01
C ILE A 450 10.63 -20.73 -31.88
N GLN A 451 11.68 -20.29 -32.59
CA GLN A 451 12.45 -21.15 -33.50
C GLN A 451 13.27 -22.18 -32.74
N LEU A 452 13.84 -21.77 -31.61
CA LEU A 452 14.49 -22.67 -30.67
C LEU A 452 13.50 -23.71 -30.13
N ALA A 453 12.30 -23.29 -29.68
CA ALA A 453 11.27 -24.20 -29.17
C ALA A 453 10.90 -25.28 -30.20
N ILE A 454 10.73 -24.92 -31.48
CA ILE A 454 10.42 -25.87 -32.56
C ILE A 454 11.58 -26.83 -32.78
N THR A 455 12.80 -26.28 -32.89
CA THR A 455 14.01 -27.09 -33.11
C THR A 455 14.15 -28.14 -32.01
N VAL A 456 14.02 -27.71 -30.75
CA VAL A 456 14.06 -28.58 -29.57
C VAL A 456 12.95 -29.61 -29.59
N ALA A 457 11.71 -29.25 -29.95
CA ALA A 457 10.57 -30.16 -30.01
C ALA A 457 10.79 -31.30 -31.01
N LEU A 458 11.39 -30.99 -32.17
CA LEU A 458 11.64 -31.97 -33.25
C LEU A 458 12.78 -32.93 -32.91
N ASP A 459 13.80 -32.46 -32.18
CA ASP A 459 15.03 -33.20 -31.89
C ASP A 459 14.90 -34.19 -30.70
N GLN A 460 13.83 -34.13 -29.91
CA GLN A 460 13.68 -34.98 -28.72
C GLN A 460 13.70 -36.49 -29.04
N PRO A 461 14.32 -37.34 -28.20
CA PRO A 461 14.33 -38.80 -28.36
C PRO A 461 13.01 -39.44 -27.85
N LEU A 462 11.87 -38.99 -28.38
CA LEU A 462 10.54 -39.52 -28.07
C LEU A 462 9.95 -40.29 -29.25
N HIS A 463 8.99 -41.17 -28.97
CA HIS A 463 8.20 -41.86 -29.98
C HIS A 463 7.47 -40.85 -30.89
N SER A 464 7.24 -41.21 -32.15
CA SER A 464 6.66 -40.32 -33.17
C SER A 464 5.32 -39.68 -32.78
N ALA A 465 4.45 -40.42 -32.09
CA ALA A 465 3.17 -39.91 -31.59
C ALA A 465 3.36 -38.78 -30.54
N SER A 466 4.37 -38.90 -29.67
CA SER A 466 4.69 -37.86 -28.69
C SER A 466 5.30 -36.63 -29.36
N LYS A 467 6.12 -36.79 -30.41
CA LYS A 467 6.67 -35.66 -31.19
C LYS A 467 5.58 -34.82 -31.83
N ILE A 468 4.56 -35.46 -32.41
CA ILE A 468 3.38 -34.80 -32.98
C ILE A 468 2.66 -33.96 -31.91
N GLY A 469 2.47 -34.53 -30.71
CA GLY A 469 1.84 -33.80 -29.60
C GLY A 469 2.65 -32.62 -29.08
N LEU A 470 3.99 -32.71 -29.07
CA LEU A 470 4.87 -31.59 -28.69
C LEU A 470 4.84 -30.45 -29.70
N GLU A 471 4.87 -30.78 -30.99
CA GLU A 471 4.77 -29.81 -32.08
C GLU A 471 3.46 -29.02 -32.01
N ALA A 472 2.33 -29.72 -31.86
CA ALA A 472 1.03 -29.07 -31.68
C ALA A 472 1.01 -28.19 -30.42
N ALA A 473 1.60 -28.65 -29.30
CA ALA A 473 1.64 -27.88 -28.05
C ALA A 473 2.45 -26.58 -28.17
N VAL A 474 3.55 -26.57 -28.94
CA VAL A 474 4.32 -25.35 -29.24
C VAL A 474 3.47 -24.37 -30.05
N ILE A 475 2.83 -24.84 -31.13
CA ILE A 475 2.01 -23.98 -31.98
C ILE A 475 0.82 -23.41 -31.20
N THR A 476 0.20 -24.22 -30.34
CA THR A 476 -0.86 -23.79 -29.41
C THR A 476 -0.37 -22.70 -28.46
N GLU A 477 0.82 -22.83 -27.87
CA GLU A 477 1.39 -21.80 -27.00
C GLU A 477 1.64 -20.50 -27.78
N VAL A 478 2.26 -20.60 -28.95
CA VAL A 478 2.54 -19.45 -29.82
C VAL A 478 1.24 -18.74 -30.22
N ALA A 479 0.17 -19.47 -30.51
CA ALA A 479 -1.13 -18.88 -30.87
C ALA A 479 -1.70 -17.96 -29.79
N SER A 480 -1.37 -18.21 -28.51
CA SER A 480 -1.85 -17.40 -27.39
C SER A 480 -1.30 -15.97 -27.37
N PHE A 481 -0.10 -15.73 -27.91
CA PHE A 481 0.53 -14.41 -27.92
C PHE A 481 0.87 -13.89 -29.34
N ASN A 482 1.11 -14.77 -30.32
CA ASN A 482 1.44 -14.43 -31.70
C ASN A 482 0.75 -15.39 -32.71
N VAL A 483 -0.51 -15.07 -33.03
CA VAL A 483 -1.35 -15.88 -33.94
C VAL A 483 -0.81 -15.96 -35.38
N ASP A 484 -0.16 -14.90 -35.88
CA ASP A 484 0.37 -14.87 -37.26
C ASP A 484 1.61 -15.77 -37.40
N GLU A 485 2.47 -15.77 -36.38
CA GLU A 485 3.57 -16.73 -36.32
C GLU A 485 3.03 -18.15 -36.17
N ALA A 486 2.06 -18.40 -35.30
CA ALA A 486 1.45 -19.72 -35.16
C ALA A 486 0.88 -20.28 -36.48
N ILE A 487 0.23 -19.43 -37.28
CA ILE A 487 -0.25 -19.77 -38.63
C ILE A 487 0.94 -20.09 -39.56
N SER A 488 1.99 -19.27 -39.52
CA SER A 488 3.20 -19.50 -40.33
C SER A 488 3.85 -20.84 -40.00
N LEU A 489 3.83 -21.26 -38.74
CA LEU A 489 4.35 -22.56 -38.28
C LEU A 489 3.56 -23.75 -38.82
N LEU A 490 2.26 -23.60 -39.11
CA LEU A 490 1.45 -24.67 -39.71
C LEU A 490 1.98 -25.10 -41.09
N ASN A 491 2.64 -24.21 -41.83
CA ASN A 491 3.23 -24.52 -43.14
C ASN A 491 4.37 -25.55 -43.03
N TYR A 492 5.00 -25.63 -41.87
CA TYR A 492 6.07 -26.59 -41.58
C TYR A 492 5.54 -27.86 -40.90
N SER A 493 4.26 -27.92 -40.56
CA SER A 493 3.64 -29.07 -39.88
C SER A 493 3.61 -30.31 -40.77
N ARG A 494 4.06 -31.43 -40.22
CA ARG A 494 4.29 -32.67 -41.00
C ARG A 494 3.06 -33.56 -41.16
N THR A 495 1.98 -33.32 -40.39
CA THR A 495 0.79 -34.17 -40.41
C THR A 495 -0.51 -33.38 -40.34
N LYS A 496 -1.57 -33.91 -40.95
CA LYS A 496 -2.94 -33.35 -40.84
C LYS A 496 -3.43 -33.32 -39.39
N GLU A 497 -3.04 -34.30 -38.59
CA GLU A 497 -3.40 -34.38 -37.17
C GLU A 497 -2.77 -33.24 -36.35
N THR A 498 -1.46 -33.00 -36.50
CA THR A 498 -0.78 -31.87 -35.84
C THR A 498 -1.47 -30.55 -36.18
N ARG A 499 -1.77 -30.35 -37.47
CA ARG A 499 -2.43 -29.15 -37.97
C ARG A 499 -3.81 -28.97 -37.35
N HIS A 500 -4.61 -30.04 -37.30
CA HIS A 500 -5.94 -29.98 -36.72
C HIS A 500 -5.92 -29.60 -35.22
N GLN A 501 -5.02 -30.22 -34.45
CA GLN A 501 -4.89 -29.90 -33.02
C GLN A 501 -4.41 -28.46 -32.80
N ALA A 502 -3.46 -27.98 -33.59
CA ALA A 502 -2.99 -26.60 -33.52
C ALA A 502 -4.05 -25.59 -33.97
N ASN A 503 -4.79 -25.91 -35.04
CA ASN A 503 -5.85 -25.08 -35.59
C ASN A 503 -6.89 -24.74 -34.53
N LYS A 504 -7.32 -25.68 -33.70
CA LYS A 504 -8.27 -25.42 -32.59
C LYS A 504 -7.87 -24.22 -31.71
N ALA A 505 -6.60 -24.13 -31.34
CA ALA A 505 -6.07 -23.02 -30.55
C ALA A 505 -5.95 -21.73 -31.36
N ILE A 506 -5.50 -21.83 -32.62
CA ILE A 506 -5.38 -20.69 -33.54
C ILE A 506 -6.76 -20.09 -33.84
N GLY A 507 -7.77 -20.91 -34.13
CA GLY A 507 -9.16 -20.51 -34.35
C GLY A 507 -9.73 -19.76 -33.15
N SER A 508 -9.50 -20.27 -31.93
CA SER A 508 -9.86 -19.57 -30.69
C SER A 508 -9.17 -18.21 -30.57
N ALA A 509 -7.87 -18.12 -30.85
CA ALA A 509 -7.13 -16.86 -30.82
C ALA A 509 -7.58 -15.87 -31.91
N LEU A 510 -7.97 -16.37 -33.08
CA LEU A 510 -8.46 -15.54 -34.20
C LEU A 510 -9.82 -14.91 -33.88
N VAL A 511 -10.77 -15.66 -33.32
CA VAL A 511 -12.09 -15.11 -32.96
C VAL A 511 -12.00 -14.08 -31.85
N VAL A 512 -11.10 -14.28 -30.86
CA VAL A 512 -10.84 -13.27 -29.81
C VAL A 512 -10.25 -11.98 -30.40
N LYS A 513 -9.47 -12.08 -31.49
CA LYS A 513 -8.87 -10.94 -32.18
C LYS A 513 -9.75 -10.35 -33.29
N GLY A 514 -11.01 -10.77 -33.41
CA GLY A 514 -11.94 -10.29 -34.44
C GLY A 514 -11.57 -10.69 -35.87
N ARG A 515 -10.85 -11.81 -36.04
CA ARG A 515 -10.39 -12.35 -37.34
C ARG A 515 -11.15 -13.63 -37.69
N SER A 516 -12.47 -13.63 -37.51
CA SER A 516 -13.35 -14.79 -37.70
C SER A 516 -13.28 -15.37 -39.12
N GLU A 517 -13.14 -14.54 -40.16
CA GLU A 517 -13.01 -15.01 -41.55
C GLU A 517 -11.81 -15.96 -41.73
N LEU A 518 -10.66 -15.61 -41.17
CA LEU A 518 -9.49 -16.48 -41.21
C LEU A 518 -9.71 -17.75 -40.38
N ALA A 519 -10.46 -17.67 -39.28
CA ALA A 519 -10.81 -18.84 -38.49
C ALA A 519 -11.71 -19.81 -39.29
N LEU A 520 -12.59 -19.31 -40.16
CA LEU A 520 -13.41 -20.13 -41.05
C LEU A 520 -12.58 -20.84 -42.13
N GLU A 521 -11.49 -20.21 -42.60
CA GLU A 521 -10.64 -20.74 -43.66
C GLU A 521 -9.72 -21.91 -43.22
N LEU A 522 -9.29 -21.95 -41.95
CA LEU A 522 -8.24 -22.89 -41.47
C LEU A 522 -8.55 -24.38 -41.67
N GLU A 523 -9.84 -24.76 -41.67
CA GLU A 523 -10.30 -26.15 -41.84
C GLU A 523 -11.34 -26.28 -42.97
N ALA A 524 -11.42 -25.29 -43.87
CA ALA A 524 -12.43 -25.25 -44.94
C ALA A 524 -12.36 -26.48 -45.88
N ASP A 525 -11.16 -27.03 -46.11
CA ASP A 525 -10.93 -28.19 -46.97
C ASP A 525 -10.99 -29.55 -46.24
N SER A 526 -11.27 -29.54 -44.93
CA SER A 526 -11.32 -30.75 -44.10
C SER A 526 -12.68 -31.47 -44.15
N SER A 527 -12.74 -32.69 -43.63
CA SER A 527 -14.01 -33.45 -43.60
C SER A 527 -15.03 -32.77 -42.66
N PRO A 528 -16.33 -32.98 -42.87
CA PRO A 528 -17.38 -32.41 -42.01
C PRO A 528 -17.19 -32.71 -40.52
N GLU A 529 -16.66 -33.89 -40.19
CA GLU A 529 -16.38 -34.30 -38.80
C GLU A 529 -15.26 -33.46 -38.18
N VAL A 530 -14.17 -33.25 -38.93
CA VAL A 530 -13.01 -32.44 -38.49
C VAL A 530 -13.42 -30.98 -38.34
N GLN A 531 -14.21 -30.44 -39.28
CA GLN A 531 -14.75 -29.09 -39.18
C GLN A 531 -15.65 -28.93 -37.94
N TYR A 532 -16.53 -29.90 -37.71
CA TYR A 532 -17.39 -29.88 -36.53
C TYR A 532 -16.59 -29.88 -35.22
N GLU A 533 -15.59 -30.75 -35.09
CA GLU A 533 -14.71 -30.79 -33.92
C GLU A 533 -13.91 -29.50 -33.74
N TYR A 534 -13.42 -28.93 -34.84
CA TYR A 534 -12.69 -27.65 -34.85
C TYR A 534 -13.56 -26.50 -34.33
N PHE A 535 -14.73 -26.26 -34.94
CA PHE A 535 -15.60 -25.16 -34.55
C PHE A 535 -16.20 -25.34 -33.14
N ALA A 536 -16.46 -26.59 -32.73
CA ALA A 536 -16.91 -26.87 -31.37
C ALA A 536 -15.92 -26.42 -30.29
N HIS A 537 -14.62 -26.37 -30.61
CA HIS A 537 -13.57 -26.03 -29.65
C HIS A 537 -13.63 -24.57 -29.16
N PHE A 538 -14.10 -23.65 -30.00
CA PHE A 538 -14.11 -22.22 -29.69
C PHE A 538 -15.48 -21.56 -29.86
N ALA A 539 -16.56 -22.33 -30.01
CA ALA A 539 -17.92 -21.81 -30.17
C ALA A 539 -18.35 -20.89 -29.01
N ASP A 540 -18.12 -21.33 -27.76
CA ASP A 540 -18.45 -20.53 -26.56
C ASP A 540 -17.55 -19.28 -26.48
N THR A 541 -16.26 -19.40 -26.85
CA THR A 541 -15.33 -18.26 -26.89
C THR A 541 -15.78 -17.22 -27.90
N TRP A 542 -16.18 -17.63 -29.10
CA TRP A 542 -16.65 -16.72 -30.14
C TRP A 542 -17.94 -16.02 -29.73
N ALA A 543 -18.93 -16.78 -29.24
CA ALA A 543 -20.19 -16.25 -28.74
C ALA A 543 -20.02 -15.26 -27.59
N TYR A 544 -18.99 -15.43 -26.76
CA TYR A 544 -18.68 -14.51 -25.67
C TYR A 544 -17.97 -13.23 -26.15
N ASN A 545 -17.00 -13.35 -27.06
CA ASN A 545 -16.17 -12.22 -27.47
C ASN A 545 -16.83 -11.35 -28.54
N ASP A 546 -17.51 -11.98 -29.52
CA ASP A 546 -18.18 -11.27 -30.61
C ASP A 546 -19.47 -12.00 -31.04
N PRO A 547 -20.56 -11.84 -30.26
CA PRO A 547 -21.82 -12.51 -30.54
C PRO A 547 -22.52 -12.01 -31.80
N GLU A 548 -22.29 -10.76 -32.20
CA GLU A 548 -22.89 -10.18 -33.40
C GLU A 548 -22.25 -10.75 -34.66
N ASP A 549 -20.91 -10.78 -34.71
CA ASP A 549 -20.17 -11.43 -35.80
C ASP A 549 -20.56 -12.92 -35.91
N LEU A 550 -20.61 -13.63 -34.78
CA LEU A 550 -21.03 -15.03 -34.80
C LEU A 550 -22.44 -15.20 -35.38
N TYR A 551 -23.39 -14.36 -34.96
CA TYR A 551 -24.77 -14.40 -35.46
C TYR A 551 -24.83 -14.19 -36.98
N GLU A 552 -24.10 -13.22 -37.52
CA GLU A 552 -24.04 -12.94 -38.96
C GLU A 552 -23.46 -14.11 -39.77
N LYS A 553 -22.53 -14.89 -39.18
CA LYS A 553 -21.92 -16.04 -39.86
C LYS A 553 -22.75 -17.31 -39.83
N LEU A 554 -23.75 -17.46 -38.96
CA LEU A 554 -24.51 -18.70 -38.79
C LEU A 554 -25.11 -19.26 -40.10
N GLU A 555 -25.56 -18.38 -41.01
CA GLU A 555 -26.15 -18.77 -42.30
C GLU A 555 -25.11 -19.22 -43.34
N HIS A 556 -23.84 -18.88 -43.12
CA HIS A 556 -22.75 -19.09 -44.07
C HIS A 556 -21.76 -20.20 -43.64
N LEU A 557 -22.07 -20.91 -42.55
CA LEU A 557 -21.24 -22.02 -42.06
C LEU A 557 -21.37 -23.27 -42.96
N PRO A 558 -20.31 -24.11 -43.03
CA PRO A 558 -20.21 -25.19 -44.02
C PRO A 558 -21.19 -26.36 -43.82
N SER A 559 -21.87 -26.44 -42.67
CA SER A 559 -22.96 -27.42 -42.48
C SER A 559 -23.97 -26.95 -41.43
N GLU A 560 -25.22 -27.40 -41.60
CA GLU A 560 -26.32 -27.16 -40.65
C GLU A 560 -25.98 -27.61 -39.22
N LYS A 561 -25.27 -28.74 -39.09
CA LYS A 561 -24.81 -29.26 -37.79
C LYS A 561 -23.83 -28.32 -37.08
N ILE A 562 -22.99 -27.62 -37.84
CA ILE A 562 -22.05 -26.62 -37.30
C ILE A 562 -22.84 -25.36 -36.92
N SER A 563 -23.72 -24.86 -37.79
CA SER A 563 -24.62 -23.74 -37.47
C SER A 563 -25.44 -24.02 -36.21
N GLU A 564 -25.91 -25.25 -36.03
CA GLU A 564 -26.65 -25.65 -34.84
C GLU A 564 -25.80 -25.56 -33.58
N ASN A 565 -24.60 -26.15 -33.60
CA ASN A 565 -23.70 -26.12 -32.44
C ASN A 565 -23.32 -24.69 -32.02
N LEU A 566 -23.00 -23.83 -32.98
CA LEU A 566 -22.62 -22.45 -32.70
C LEU A 566 -23.83 -21.59 -32.30
N GLY A 567 -25.01 -21.85 -32.87
CA GLY A 567 -26.26 -21.25 -32.43
C GLY A 567 -26.58 -21.60 -30.96
N VAL A 568 -26.31 -22.83 -30.54
CA VAL A 568 -26.50 -23.27 -29.15
C VAL A 568 -25.51 -22.57 -28.22
N ALA A 569 -24.25 -22.40 -28.61
CA ALA A 569 -23.26 -21.63 -27.87
C ALA A 569 -23.70 -20.16 -27.70
N LEU A 570 -24.18 -19.53 -28.77
CA LEU A 570 -24.69 -18.17 -28.77
C LEU A 570 -25.91 -18.00 -27.84
N ALA A 571 -26.88 -18.91 -27.92
CA ALA A 571 -28.04 -18.93 -27.02
C ALA A 571 -27.64 -19.14 -25.55
N ARG A 572 -26.66 -20.01 -25.29
CA ARG A 572 -26.13 -20.25 -23.94
C ARG A 572 -25.47 -18.99 -23.37
N MET A 573 -24.56 -18.36 -24.11
CA MET A 573 -23.89 -17.13 -23.66
C MET A 573 -24.90 -16.00 -23.48
N HIS A 574 -25.91 -15.90 -24.34
CA HIS A 574 -27.01 -14.95 -24.16
C HIS A 574 -27.76 -15.16 -22.85
N SER A 575 -28.06 -16.41 -22.46
CA SER A 575 -28.79 -16.68 -21.21
C SER A 575 -28.07 -16.14 -19.97
N ILE A 576 -26.74 -16.02 -20.04
CA ILE A 576 -25.87 -15.52 -18.98
C ILE A 576 -25.73 -13.99 -19.05
N PHE A 577 -25.48 -13.45 -20.24
CA PHE A 577 -25.03 -12.05 -20.42
C PHE A 577 -26.07 -11.11 -21.05
N ARG A 578 -27.19 -11.64 -21.56
CA ARG A 578 -28.36 -10.90 -22.07
C ARG A 578 -28.05 -9.83 -23.14
N PHE A 579 -27.24 -10.18 -24.15
CA PHE A 579 -26.76 -9.24 -25.19
C PHE A 579 -27.54 -9.23 -26.53
N LEU A 580 -28.45 -10.18 -26.80
CA LEU A 580 -29.15 -10.30 -28.10
C LEU A 580 -30.45 -9.51 -28.13
N SER A 581 -30.75 -8.89 -29.27
CA SER A 581 -32.03 -8.22 -29.54
C SER A 581 -33.19 -9.23 -29.72
N PRO A 582 -34.45 -8.79 -29.56
CA PRO A 582 -35.62 -9.63 -29.87
C PRO A 582 -35.60 -10.24 -31.27
N GLU A 583 -35.16 -9.48 -32.28
CA GLU A 583 -35.03 -9.93 -33.66
C GLU A 583 -33.95 -11.00 -33.81
N GLN A 584 -32.79 -10.80 -33.19
CA GLN A 584 -31.69 -11.79 -33.20
C GLN A 584 -32.09 -13.08 -32.48
N LYS A 585 -32.81 -12.99 -31.35
CA LYS A 585 -33.35 -14.16 -30.63
C LYS A 585 -34.28 -14.98 -31.52
N GLU A 586 -35.17 -14.32 -32.25
CA GLU A 586 -36.08 -15.01 -33.17
C GLU A 586 -35.31 -15.62 -34.36
N GLY A 587 -34.31 -14.92 -34.88
CA GLY A 587 -33.43 -15.42 -35.93
C GLY A 587 -32.64 -16.68 -35.53
N ILE A 588 -32.13 -16.73 -34.29
CA ILE A 588 -31.34 -17.89 -33.79
C ILE A 588 -32.18 -19.17 -33.69
N LYS A 589 -33.50 -19.07 -33.45
CA LYS A 589 -34.39 -20.25 -33.38
C LYS A 589 -34.37 -21.11 -34.65
N LYS A 590 -34.01 -20.56 -35.81
CA LYS A 590 -33.81 -21.32 -37.06
C LYS A 590 -32.62 -22.28 -36.97
N TYR A 591 -31.63 -21.94 -36.15
CA TYR A 591 -30.37 -22.68 -36.03
C TYR A 591 -30.33 -23.58 -34.80
N VAL A 592 -31.16 -23.38 -33.77
CA VAL A 592 -31.08 -24.18 -32.53
C VAL A 592 -32.25 -25.15 -32.35
N PRO A 593 -32.07 -26.27 -31.62
CA PRO A 593 -33.18 -27.15 -31.27
C PRO A 593 -34.24 -26.45 -30.40
N ALA A 594 -35.50 -26.90 -30.51
CA ALA A 594 -36.62 -26.32 -29.78
C ALA A 594 -36.43 -26.29 -28.25
N PHE A 595 -35.69 -27.23 -27.66
CA PHE A 595 -35.43 -27.25 -26.22
C PHE A 595 -34.51 -26.10 -25.75
N VAL A 596 -33.76 -25.47 -26.67
CA VAL A 596 -32.87 -24.33 -26.41
C VAL A 596 -33.62 -23.00 -26.46
N HIS A 597 -34.84 -22.96 -27.00
CA HIS A 597 -35.63 -21.72 -27.10
C HIS A 597 -35.83 -21.05 -25.73
N GLY A 598 -35.97 -21.84 -24.66
CA GLY A 598 -36.09 -21.31 -23.29
C GLY A 598 -34.83 -20.61 -22.77
N TRP A 599 -33.66 -20.76 -23.40
CA TRP A 599 -32.45 -20.01 -23.05
C TRP A 599 -32.42 -18.61 -23.68
N LEU A 600 -33.23 -18.40 -24.73
CA LEU A 600 -33.35 -17.12 -25.44
C LEU A 600 -34.39 -16.20 -24.79
N GLU A 601 -35.33 -16.78 -24.03
CA GLU A 601 -36.31 -16.08 -23.18
C GLU A 601 -35.64 -15.55 -21.90
#